data_AF-A0A7Y2L4C5-F1
#
_entry.id   AF-A0A7Y2L4C5-F1
#
_cell.length_a   1.000
_cell.length_b   1.000
_cell.length_c   1.000
_cell.angle_alpha   90.00
_cell.angle_beta   90.00
_cell.angle_gamma   90.00
#
_symmetry.space_group_name_H-M   'P 1'
#
loop_
_entity.id
_entity.type
_entity.pdbx_description
1 polymer ?
#
loop_
_entity_poly.entity_id
_entity_poly.type
_entity_poly.pdbx_seq_one_letter_code
_entity_poly.pdbx_strand_id
1 'polypeptide(L)' 'TEFGRTSITLTCEVRNKITRKSILTVDKMVFVNLGEDGLPAPHGRTEIKYVKDQFQDDDQA' A
#
# COMPACT_ATOMS: atom_id res chain seq x y z
N THR A 1 1.28 -6.07 -7.78
CA THR A 1 0.95 -4.64 -7.53
C THR A 1 0.61 -3.97 -8.83
N GLU A 2 -0.56 -3.33 -8.92
CA GLU A 2 -1.05 -2.67 -10.15
C GLU A 2 -1.54 -1.26 -9.79
N PHE A 3 -1.30 -0.29 -10.68
CA PHE A 3 -1.81 1.08 -10.56
C PHE A 3 -2.82 1.33 -11.69
N GLY A 4 -4.10 1.32 -11.36
CA GLY A 4 -5.18 1.75 -12.24
C GLY A 4 -5.31 3.27 -12.25
N ARG A 5 -6.26 3.81 -13.01
CA ARG A 5 -6.52 5.26 -12.99
C ARG A 5 -7.04 5.72 -11.62
N THR A 6 -7.98 4.96 -11.05
CA THR A 6 -8.66 5.26 -9.79
C THR A 6 -8.43 4.20 -8.72
N SER A 7 -7.68 3.13 -9.00
CA SER A 7 -7.50 2.00 -8.10
C SER A 7 -6.03 1.60 -7.89
N ILE A 8 -5.69 1.18 -6.67
CA ILE A 8 -4.38 0.60 -6.34
C ILE A 8 -4.59 -0.85 -5.90
N THR A 9 -3.87 -1.77 -6.53
CA THR A 9 -3.86 -3.18 -6.16
C THR A 9 -2.60 -3.51 -5.37
N LEU A 10 -2.77 -4.00 -4.15
CA LEU A 10 -1.70 -4.42 -3.24
C LEU A 10 -1.76 -5.93 -2.98
N THR A 11 -0.58 -6.52 -2.81
CA THR A 11 -0.41 -7.86 -2.24
C THR A 11 0.05 -7.69 -0.80
N CYS A 12 -0.54 -8.44 0.14
CA CYS A 12 -0.22 -8.35 1.55
C CYS A 12 0.23 -9.70 2.09
N GLU A 13 1.33 -9.67 2.85
CA GLU A 13 1.82 -10.82 3.57
C GLU A 13 1.80 -10.50 5.06
N VAL A 14 0.99 -11.25 5.80
CA VAL A 14 0.92 -11.15 7.25
C VAL A 14 1.90 -12.16 7.83
N ARG A 15 2.88 -11.65 8.58
CA ARG A 15 3.91 -12.48 9.22
C ARG A 15 3.91 -12.24 10.72
N ASN A 16 4.23 -13.28 11.48
CA ASN A 16 4.52 -13.14 12.90
C ASN A 16 5.77 -12.24 13.06
N LYS A 17 5.63 -11.11 13.78
CA LYS A 17 6.70 -10.10 13.86
C LYS A 17 8.03 -10.65 14.43
N ILE A 18 7.95 -11.56 15.40
CA ILE A 18 9.11 -12.13 16.10
C ILE A 18 9.73 -13.26 15.28
N THR A 19 8.94 -14.30 14.98
CA THR A 19 9.46 -15.52 14.31
C THR A 19 9.59 -15.37 12.80
N ARG A 20 9.08 -14.28 12.21
CA ARG A 20 8.99 -14.02 10.76
C ARG A 20 8.25 -15.08 9.95
N LYS A 21 7.61 -16.05 10.61
CA LYS A 21 6.77 -17.08 9.99
C LYS A 21 5.56 -16.44 9.33
N SER A 22 5.23 -16.90 8.13
CA SER A 22 4.01 -16.49 7.44
C SER A 22 2.78 -16.99 8.22
N ILE A 23 1.78 -16.12 8.34
CA ILE A 23 0.48 -16.41 8.94
C ILE A 23 -0.58 -16.51 7.84
N LEU A 24 -0.61 -15.52 6.95
CA LEU A 24 -1.57 -15.41 5.86
C LEU A 24 -0.97 -14.58 4.72
N THR A 25 -1.33 -14.94 3.49
CA THR A 25 -1.06 -14.11 2.30
C THR A 25 -2.39 -13.73 1.66
N VAL A 26 -2.52 -12.46 1.28
CA VAL A 26 -3.63 -11.94 0.48
C VAL A 26 -3.08 -11.47 -0.85
N ASP A 27 -3.40 -12.20 -1.90
CA ASP A 27 -2.83 -11.98 -3.23
C ASP A 27 -3.25 -10.64 -3.83
N LYS A 28 -4.54 -10.28 -3.67
CA LYS A 28 -5.12 -9.09 -4.30
C LYS A 28 -6.04 -8.34 -3.33
N MET A 29 -5.57 -7.20 -2.81
CA MET A 29 -6.41 -6.17 -2.17
C MET A 29 -6.50 -4.97 -3.10
N VAL A 30 -7.71 -4.61 -3.51
CA VAL A 30 -7.95 -3.48 -4.43
C VAL A 30 -8.60 -2.33 -3.67
N PHE A 31 -7.92 -1.19 -3.67
CA PHE A 31 -8.42 0.05 -3.11
C PHE A 31 -8.88 0.96 -4.25
N VAL A 32 -10.02 1.62 -4.09
CA VAL A 32 -10.53 2.61 -5.06
C VAL A 32 -10.55 3.98 -4.37
N ASN A 33 -9.97 4.97 -5.03
CA ASN A 33 -10.01 6.35 -4.58
C ASN A 33 -11.34 7.00 -4.97
N LEU A 34 -12.03 7.58 -3.99
CA LEU A 34 -13.29 8.29 -4.18
C LEU A 34 -13.07 9.80 -4.01
N GLY A 35 -13.73 10.60 -4.86
CA GLY A 35 -13.77 12.05 -4.75
C GLY A 35 -14.76 12.52 -3.69
N GLU A 36 -14.86 13.83 -3.50
CA GLU A 36 -15.80 14.46 -2.58
C GLU A 36 -17.28 14.19 -2.94
N ASP A 37 -17.54 13.89 -4.21
CA ASP A 37 -18.84 13.48 -4.75
C ASP A 37 -19.15 11.99 -4.53
N GLY A 38 -18.23 11.23 -3.94
CA GLY A 38 -18.32 9.79 -3.77
C GLY A 38 -18.08 8.98 -5.06
N LEU A 39 -17.70 9.63 -6.16
CA LEU A 39 -17.40 8.97 -7.43
C LEU A 39 -15.90 8.63 -7.53
N PRO A 40 -15.51 7.61 -8.32
CA PRO A 40 -14.11 7.26 -8.48
C PRO A 40 -13.28 8.41 -9.08
N ALA A 41 -12.26 8.84 -8.36
CA ALA A 41 -11.36 9.93 -8.76
C ALA A 41 -9.91 9.44 -8.92
N PRO A 42 -9.09 10.03 -9.80
CA PRO A 42 -7.70 9.60 -9.97
C PRO A 42 -6.87 9.73 -8.68
N HIS A 43 -6.10 8.70 -8.32
CA HIS A 43 -5.26 8.72 -7.10
C HIS A 43 -3.84 9.26 -7.31
N GLY A 44 -3.42 9.49 -8.57
CA GLY A 44 -2.14 10.13 -8.89
C GLY A 44 -0.88 9.34 -8.50
N ARG A 45 -0.96 8.01 -8.34
CA ARG A 45 0.19 7.15 -8.01
C ARG A 45 0.55 6.31 -9.23
N THR A 46 1.83 6.27 -9.58
CA THR A 46 2.34 5.52 -10.74
C THR A 46 3.44 4.53 -10.36
N GLU A 47 3.95 4.64 -9.14
CA GLU A 47 5.07 3.84 -8.63
C GLU A 47 4.93 3.63 -7.12
N ILE A 48 5.61 2.61 -6.61
CA ILE A 48 5.70 2.33 -5.18
C ILE A 48 6.65 3.35 -4.56
N LYS A 49 6.21 4.03 -3.49
CA LYS A 49 7.07 4.88 -2.66
C LYS A 49 7.26 4.21 -1.32
N TYR A 50 8.50 4.10 -0.84
CA TYR A 50 8.79 3.52 0.46
C TYR A 50 8.79 4.61 1.53
N VAL A 51 8.44 4.24 2.76
CA VAL A 51 8.41 5.18 3.90
C VAL A 51 9.79 5.82 4.14
N LYS A 52 10.88 5.06 3.93
CA LYS A 52 12.26 5.55 3.96
C LYS A 52 12.55 6.67 2.94
N ASP A 53 11.77 6.78 1.87
CA ASP A 53 11.93 7.82 0.87
C ASP A 53 11.17 9.11 1.27
N GLN A 54 10.32 9.03 2.31
CA GLN A 54 9.45 10.12 2.77
C GLN A 54 9.90 10.74 4.10
N PHE A 55 10.66 10.01 4.91
CA PHE A 55 11.23 10.46 6.17
C PHE A 55 12.74 10.19 6.14
N GLN A 56 13.57 11.24 6.17
CA GLN A 56 15.00 11.07 6.44
C GLN A 56 15.13 10.52 7.87
N ASP A 57 16.00 9.54 8.06
CA ASP A 57 16.12 8.71 9.26
C ASP A 57 16.10 9.54 10.56
N ASP A 58 15.00 9.42 11.33
CA ASP A 58 14.97 9.72 12.77
C ASP A 58 15.03 8.40 13.58
N ASP A 59 15.83 7.43 13.13
CA ASP A 59 16.24 6.29 13.95
C ASP A 59 17.40 6.71 14.88
N GLN A 60 17.08 7.52 15.89
CA GLN A 60 17.83 7.60 17.15
C GLN A 60 16.92 7.15 18.30
N ALA A 61 16.88 5.83 18.55
CA ALA A 61 16.56 5.22 19.85
C ALA A 61 16.96 3.74 19.87
#